data_AF-A0A384HTG8-F1
#
_entry.id   AF-A0A384HTG8-F1
#
_cell.length_a   1.000
_cell.length_b   1.000
_cell.length_c   1.000
_cell.angle_alpha   90.00
_cell.angle_beta   90.00
_cell.angle_gamma   90.00
#
_symmetry.space_group_name_H-M   'P 1'
#
loop_
_entity.id
_entity.type
_entity.pdbx_description
1 polymer ?
#
loop_
_entity_poly.entity_id
_entity_poly.type
_entity_poly.pdbx_seq_one_letter_code
_entity_poly.pdbx_strand_id
1 'polypeptide(L)'
;MATPEAEELAVLLKELKGRSGRSYGVLAGRLHVSTSTLHRYCNGDAVPGEFAPVERFARLCGASADELVEVHRRWILADAARRRGRTEGAAAERTEPPGPPEADAPAPEAPVAPEAPVAPAPPEPVRVESGSGAAPSARRWWASGRTRVLLAVAAVVALTVPTAVVVGQLREPGSTAAAGASDASSGAEGKGADTVSEPPRSPSASAGASKRPSASASAASPSASVRSSPSASHTAVRPESGKGGKGGPPTVTISSYNWEEPCGQFFLLDRDPATVPPPAPPAGTRGWARALGGVDGGAMRLELTVQGTSEQAVVLTALHVRVLSRRAPLRQAAFSMGDGCGSGIEPQSFDVDLDDSRPALTPVAGQQGDEVVPAKDFPFRVSSSDVEVFDLDVHVEGHDVSWYLELEWSSGGRTGMLPVYDGGKPFRTSSIAGRPEYYYRYDTSVWEKR
;
A
#
# COMPACT_ATOMS: atom_id res chain seq x y z
N MET A 1 -15.26 -29.24 -17.35
CA MET A 1 -16.63 -29.08 -17.89
C MET A 1 -17.55 -28.83 -16.72
N ALA A 2 -18.41 -27.81 -16.77
CA ALA A 2 -19.53 -27.72 -15.83
C ALA A 2 -20.49 -28.90 -16.09
N THR A 3 -21.17 -29.38 -15.05
CA THR A 3 -22.25 -30.37 -15.23
C THR A 3 -23.58 -29.61 -15.39
N PRO A 4 -24.57 -30.14 -16.13
CA PRO A 4 -25.84 -29.44 -16.32
C PRO A 4 -26.53 -29.13 -14.98
N GLU A 5 -26.38 -29.99 -13.97
CA GLU A 5 -26.93 -29.74 -12.63
C GLU A 5 -26.24 -28.55 -11.91
N ALA A 6 -24.97 -28.26 -12.22
CA ALA A 6 -24.27 -27.08 -11.72
C ALA A 6 -24.73 -25.79 -12.42
N GLU A 7 -25.07 -25.87 -13.70
CA GLU A 7 -25.65 -24.76 -14.47
C GLU A 7 -27.07 -24.42 -13.99
N GLU A 8 -27.92 -25.41 -13.71
CA GLU A 8 -29.27 -25.21 -13.15
C GLU A 8 -29.26 -24.53 -11.77
N LEU A 9 -28.28 -24.85 -10.92
CA LEU A 9 -28.03 -24.14 -9.67
C LEU A 9 -27.56 -22.70 -9.94
N ALA A 10 -26.62 -22.52 -10.85
CA ALA A 10 -26.03 -21.23 -11.20
C ALA A 10 -27.07 -20.23 -11.75
N VAL A 11 -28.03 -20.69 -12.56
CA VAL A 11 -29.16 -19.89 -13.07
C VAL A 11 -30.00 -19.35 -11.89
N LEU A 12 -30.40 -20.21 -10.95
CA LEU A 12 -31.21 -19.79 -9.79
C LEU A 12 -30.47 -18.78 -8.90
N LEU A 13 -29.15 -18.97 -8.71
CA LEU A 13 -28.31 -18.03 -7.95
C LEU A 13 -28.18 -16.68 -8.69
N LYS A 14 -28.11 -16.67 -10.03
CA LYS A 14 -28.13 -15.45 -10.86
C LYS A 14 -29.47 -14.70 -10.77
N GLU A 15 -30.60 -15.40 -10.79
CA GLU A 15 -31.93 -14.80 -10.65
C GLU A 15 -32.12 -14.12 -9.28
N LEU A 16 -31.75 -14.81 -8.20
CA LEU A 16 -31.76 -14.26 -6.84
C LEU A 16 -30.83 -13.04 -6.73
N LYS A 17 -29.61 -13.11 -7.29
CA LYS A 17 -28.68 -11.97 -7.33
C LYS A 17 -29.27 -10.79 -8.09
N GLY A 18 -29.87 -11.03 -9.26
CA GLY A 18 -30.49 -10.00 -10.10
C GLY A 18 -31.58 -9.23 -9.34
N ARG A 19 -32.47 -9.95 -8.66
CA ARG A 19 -33.50 -9.36 -7.78
C ARG A 19 -32.96 -8.58 -6.60
N SER A 20 -31.80 -8.98 -6.06
CA SER A 20 -31.23 -8.34 -4.86
C SER A 20 -30.72 -6.92 -5.08
N GLY A 21 -30.43 -6.54 -6.32
CA GLY A 21 -29.78 -5.27 -6.68
C GLY A 21 -28.33 -5.11 -6.18
N ARG A 22 -27.74 -6.15 -5.56
CA ARG A 22 -26.41 -6.09 -4.94
C ARG A 22 -25.31 -6.49 -5.92
N SER A 23 -24.15 -5.83 -5.82
CA SER A 23 -22.95 -6.23 -6.56
C SER A 23 -22.38 -7.54 -6.01
N TYR A 24 -21.60 -8.25 -6.83
CA TYR A 24 -20.96 -9.50 -6.38
C TYR A 24 -19.97 -9.25 -5.24
N GLY A 25 -19.27 -8.11 -5.23
CA GLY A 25 -18.36 -7.72 -4.13
C GLY A 25 -19.07 -7.54 -2.78
N VAL A 26 -20.23 -6.87 -2.77
CA VAL A 26 -21.03 -6.69 -1.53
C VAL A 26 -21.54 -8.02 -0.97
N LEU A 27 -21.93 -8.95 -1.85
CA LEU A 27 -22.35 -10.30 -1.44
C LEU A 27 -21.16 -11.13 -0.96
N ALA A 28 -20.04 -11.11 -1.68
CA ALA A 28 -18.80 -11.80 -1.34
C ALA A 28 -18.26 -11.38 0.04
N GLY A 29 -18.15 -10.07 0.29
CA GLY A 29 -17.69 -9.53 1.57
C GLY A 29 -18.55 -9.94 2.77
N ARG A 30 -19.88 -9.98 2.60
CA ARG A 30 -20.82 -10.45 3.66
C ARG A 30 -20.84 -11.97 3.85
N LEU A 31 -20.31 -12.73 2.90
CA LEU A 31 -20.24 -14.19 2.94
C LEU A 31 -18.88 -14.73 3.39
N HIS A 32 -17.88 -13.85 3.51
CA HIS A 32 -16.47 -14.21 3.72
C HIS A 32 -15.94 -15.20 2.67
N VAL A 33 -16.37 -15.02 1.41
CA VAL A 33 -15.83 -15.73 0.24
C VAL A 33 -15.27 -14.72 -0.76
N SER A 34 -14.33 -15.11 -1.62
CA SER A 34 -13.83 -14.19 -2.65
C SER A 34 -14.89 -13.92 -3.72
N THR A 35 -14.85 -12.72 -4.33
CA THR A 35 -15.70 -12.36 -5.47
C THR A 35 -15.54 -13.36 -6.63
N SER A 36 -14.30 -13.83 -6.89
CA SER A 36 -14.01 -14.86 -7.88
C SER A 36 -14.68 -16.21 -7.56
N THR A 37 -14.69 -16.62 -6.29
CA THR A 37 -15.37 -17.84 -5.84
C THR A 37 -16.89 -17.72 -6.05
N LEU A 38 -17.46 -16.56 -5.72
CA LEU A 38 -18.89 -16.31 -5.89
C LEU A 38 -19.31 -16.23 -7.37
N HIS A 39 -18.48 -15.61 -8.22
CA HIS A 39 -18.67 -15.63 -9.68
C HIS A 39 -18.70 -17.06 -10.23
N ARG A 40 -17.77 -17.93 -9.79
CA ARG A 40 -17.75 -19.34 -10.21
C ARG A 40 -19.01 -20.10 -9.76
N TYR A 41 -19.54 -19.83 -8.58
CA TYR A 41 -20.81 -20.43 -8.13
C TYR A 41 -22.01 -19.93 -8.96
N CYS A 42 -22.05 -18.65 -9.31
CA CYS A 42 -23.09 -18.09 -10.17
C CYS A 42 -22.91 -18.39 -11.67
N ASN A 43 -21.77 -18.94 -12.09
CA ASN A 43 -21.52 -19.39 -13.47
C ASN A 43 -21.61 -20.91 -13.66
N GLY A 44 -21.57 -21.71 -12.59
CA GLY A 44 -21.54 -23.18 -12.67
C GLY A 44 -20.12 -23.77 -12.72
N ASP A 45 -19.08 -22.92 -12.75
CA ASP A 45 -17.65 -23.30 -12.77
C ASP A 45 -17.15 -23.91 -11.45
N ALA A 46 -17.95 -23.84 -10.39
CA ALA A 46 -17.73 -24.50 -9.11
C ALA A 46 -19.06 -24.71 -8.37
N VAL A 47 -19.16 -25.81 -7.64
CA VAL A 47 -20.27 -26.08 -6.70
C VAL A 47 -19.67 -26.20 -5.29
N PRO A 48 -20.19 -25.46 -4.29
CA PRO A 48 -19.73 -25.57 -2.90
C PRO A 48 -19.86 -26.98 -2.35
N GLY A 49 -18.86 -27.44 -1.59
CA GLY A 49 -18.93 -28.75 -0.91
C GLY A 49 -19.88 -28.80 0.30
N GLU A 50 -20.35 -27.64 0.75
CA GLU A 50 -21.30 -27.47 1.85
C GLU A 50 -22.40 -26.49 1.44
N PHE A 51 -23.61 -26.63 1.99
CA PHE A 51 -24.74 -25.77 1.65
C PHE A 51 -24.70 -24.38 2.30
N ALA A 52 -24.03 -24.23 3.45
CA ALA A 52 -24.08 -23.01 4.26
C ALA A 52 -23.62 -21.71 3.56
N PRO A 53 -22.64 -21.71 2.62
CA PRO A 53 -22.36 -20.53 1.79
C PRO A 53 -23.50 -20.17 0.84
N VAL A 54 -24.15 -21.18 0.23
CA VAL A 54 -25.26 -21.01 -0.71
C VAL A 54 -26.51 -20.48 0.00
N GLU A 55 -26.82 -21.03 1.17
CA GLU A 55 -27.96 -20.60 1.97
C GLU A 55 -27.83 -19.15 2.44
N ARG A 56 -26.65 -18.78 2.95
CA ARG A 56 -26.35 -17.40 3.36
C ARG A 56 -26.43 -16.43 2.17
N PHE A 57 -25.97 -16.84 0.99
CA PHE A 57 -26.09 -16.05 -0.23
C PHE A 57 -27.56 -15.82 -0.60
N ALA A 58 -28.36 -16.89 -0.67
CA ALA A 58 -29.77 -16.79 -1.01
C ALA A 58 -30.56 -15.91 -0.01
N ARG A 59 -30.29 -16.05 1.30
CA ARG A 59 -30.84 -15.18 2.35
C ARG A 59 -30.41 -13.71 2.16
N LEU A 60 -29.14 -13.43 1.86
CA LEU A 60 -28.65 -12.07 1.55
C LEU A 60 -29.24 -11.48 0.26
N CYS A 61 -29.64 -12.33 -0.68
CA CYS A 61 -30.36 -11.93 -1.89
C CYS A 61 -31.87 -11.74 -1.67
N GLY A 62 -32.41 -12.08 -0.49
CA GLY A 62 -33.84 -11.94 -0.17
C GLY A 62 -34.70 -13.09 -0.68
N ALA A 63 -34.16 -14.31 -0.76
CA ALA A 63 -34.91 -15.50 -1.12
C ALA A 63 -36.03 -15.81 -0.12
N SER A 64 -37.20 -16.22 -0.62
CA SER A 64 -38.31 -16.75 0.18
C SER A 64 -38.00 -18.13 0.77
N ALA A 65 -38.85 -18.62 1.68
CA ALA A 65 -38.71 -19.96 2.24
C ALA A 65 -38.78 -21.06 1.15
N ASP A 66 -39.69 -20.93 0.20
CA ASP A 66 -39.85 -21.87 -0.92
C ASP A 66 -38.65 -21.81 -1.89
N GLU A 67 -38.11 -20.61 -2.13
CA GLU A 67 -36.91 -20.40 -2.94
C GLU A 67 -35.67 -21.02 -2.29
N LEU A 68 -35.54 -20.95 -0.95
CA LEU A 68 -34.46 -21.61 -0.21
C LEU A 68 -34.53 -23.14 -0.31
N VAL A 69 -35.74 -23.72 -0.31
CA VAL A 69 -35.94 -25.17 -0.52
C VAL A 69 -35.52 -25.58 -1.93
N GLU A 70 -35.87 -24.80 -2.95
CA GLU A 70 -35.49 -25.10 -4.33
C GLU A 70 -33.98 -24.92 -4.59
N VAL A 71 -33.35 -23.91 -3.98
CA VAL A 71 -31.88 -23.75 -3.96
C VAL A 71 -31.21 -24.95 -3.28
N HIS A 72 -31.76 -25.47 -2.19
CA HIS A 72 -31.25 -26.67 -1.53
C HIS A 72 -31.37 -27.93 -2.40
N ARG A 73 -32.53 -28.10 -3.06
CA ARG A 73 -32.77 -29.22 -3.99
C ARG A 73 -31.76 -29.24 -5.13
N ARG A 74 -31.53 -28.10 -5.79
CA ARG A 74 -30.56 -28.01 -6.90
C ARG A 74 -29.12 -28.16 -6.43
N TRP A 75 -28.78 -27.66 -5.24
CA TRP A 75 -27.46 -27.90 -4.64
C TRP A 75 -27.19 -29.38 -4.38
N ILE A 76 -28.17 -30.17 -3.90
CA ILE A 76 -28.00 -31.62 -3.72
C ILE A 76 -27.70 -32.32 -5.05
N LEU A 77 -28.40 -31.96 -6.13
CA LEU A 77 -28.19 -32.55 -7.46
C LEU A 77 -26.80 -32.17 -8.02
N ALA A 78 -26.43 -30.90 -7.92
CA ALA A 78 -25.13 -30.39 -8.34
C ALA A 78 -23.96 -31.01 -7.54
N ASP A 79 -24.11 -31.16 -6.22
CA ASP A 79 -23.10 -31.80 -5.37
C ASP A 79 -22.97 -33.31 -5.64
N ALA A 80 -24.09 -34.00 -5.91
CA ALA A 80 -24.07 -35.39 -6.35
C ALA A 80 -23.34 -35.53 -7.70
N ALA A 81 -23.58 -34.65 -8.67
CA ALA A 81 -22.88 -34.64 -9.95
C ALA A 81 -21.37 -34.39 -9.80
N ARG A 82 -20.99 -33.40 -8.98
CA ARG A 82 -19.59 -33.11 -8.60
C ARG A 82 -18.90 -34.33 -7.96
N ARG A 83 -19.60 -35.09 -7.10
CA ARG A 83 -19.06 -36.31 -6.48
C ARG A 83 -18.90 -37.46 -7.49
N ARG A 84 -19.81 -37.62 -8.46
CA ARG A 84 -19.66 -38.61 -9.54
C ARG A 84 -18.42 -38.33 -10.38
N GLY A 85 -18.28 -37.11 -10.91
CA GLY A 85 -17.11 -36.72 -11.72
C GLY A 85 -15.76 -36.85 -10.99
N ARG A 86 -15.72 -36.59 -9.68
CA ARG A 86 -14.52 -36.87 -8.85
C ARG A 86 -14.21 -38.37 -8.74
N THR A 87 -15.24 -39.20 -8.60
CA THR A 87 -15.08 -40.67 -8.49
C THR A 87 -14.64 -41.29 -9.82
N GLU A 88 -15.19 -40.79 -10.93
CA GLU A 88 -14.83 -41.19 -12.30
C GLU A 88 -13.40 -40.76 -12.66
N GLY A 89 -13.00 -39.52 -12.32
CA GLY A 89 -11.61 -39.07 -12.46
C GLY A 89 -10.62 -39.95 -11.69
N ALA A 90 -10.92 -40.25 -10.43
CA ALA A 90 -10.12 -41.15 -9.58
C ALA A 90 -10.19 -42.65 -9.97
N ALA A 91 -10.97 -43.00 -11.00
CA ALA A 91 -10.99 -44.33 -11.63
C ALA A 91 -10.21 -44.32 -12.96
N ALA A 92 -10.33 -43.24 -13.75
CA ALA A 92 -9.51 -43.02 -14.95
C ALA A 92 -8.01 -42.97 -14.61
N GLU A 93 -7.64 -42.27 -13.54
CA GLU A 93 -6.27 -42.19 -12.99
C GLU A 93 -5.75 -43.52 -12.42
N ARG A 94 -6.60 -44.56 -12.34
CA ARG A 94 -6.24 -45.95 -11.99
C ARG A 94 -6.33 -46.93 -13.16
N THR A 95 -6.56 -46.43 -14.38
CA THR A 95 -6.70 -47.24 -15.60
C THR A 95 -5.51 -47.05 -16.57
N GLU A 96 -4.49 -46.27 -16.21
CA GLU A 96 -3.20 -46.31 -16.89
C GLU A 96 -2.45 -47.60 -16.48
N PRO A 97 -2.12 -48.50 -17.42
CA PRO A 97 -1.58 -49.81 -17.08
C PRO A 97 -0.14 -49.69 -16.57
N PRO A 98 0.24 -50.41 -15.49
CA PRO A 98 1.65 -50.48 -15.10
C PRO A 98 2.45 -51.17 -16.21
N GLY A 99 3.58 -50.55 -16.59
CA GLY A 99 4.59 -51.21 -17.42
C GLY A 99 5.05 -52.53 -16.78
N PRO A 100 5.43 -53.54 -17.59
CA PRO A 100 5.66 -54.88 -17.09
C PRO A 100 6.78 -54.91 -16.03
N PRO A 101 6.59 -55.62 -14.90
CA PRO A 101 7.63 -55.75 -13.89
C PRO A 101 8.75 -56.65 -14.40
N GLU A 102 9.97 -56.13 -14.44
CA GLU A 102 11.16 -56.94 -14.63
C GLU A 102 11.37 -57.76 -13.34
N ALA A 103 11.24 -59.08 -13.47
CA ALA A 103 11.24 -60.00 -12.35
C ALA A 103 12.66 -60.39 -11.97
N ASP A 104 13.00 -60.23 -10.69
CA ASP A 104 14.01 -61.06 -10.04
C ASP A 104 13.48 -61.60 -8.70
N ALA A 105 13.79 -62.86 -8.41
CA ALA A 105 13.06 -63.68 -7.43
C ALA A 105 13.81 -63.85 -6.09
N PRO A 106 13.12 -64.18 -4.98
CA PRO A 106 13.69 -64.08 -3.62
C PRO A 106 14.12 -65.41 -2.98
N ALA A 107 15.07 -65.35 -2.03
CA ALA A 107 15.29 -66.30 -0.92
C ALA A 107 16.36 -65.75 0.08
N PRO A 108 16.48 -66.26 1.33
CA PRO A 108 15.49 -66.30 2.41
C PRO A 108 16.05 -65.70 3.74
N GLU A 109 15.44 -66.00 4.89
CA GLU A 109 15.47 -65.21 6.14
C GLU A 109 16.31 -65.78 7.32
N ALA A 110 17.17 -64.93 7.92
CA ALA A 110 17.71 -64.93 9.33
C ALA A 110 18.59 -66.13 9.83
N PRO A 111 19.30 -66.08 11.00
CA PRO A 111 19.36 -65.05 12.07
C PRO A 111 20.75 -64.72 12.73
N VAL A 112 20.69 -63.94 13.83
CA VAL A 112 21.64 -63.72 14.97
C VAL A 112 22.81 -62.70 14.86
N ALA A 113 22.91 -61.82 15.88
CA ALA A 113 24.03 -60.91 16.23
C ALA A 113 25.04 -61.61 17.21
N PRO A 114 26.16 -61.04 17.73
CA PRO A 114 26.48 -59.65 18.13
C PRO A 114 27.67 -59.07 17.29
N GLU A 115 28.37 -57.96 17.57
CA GLU A 115 28.75 -57.26 18.81
C GLU A 115 29.14 -55.78 18.51
N ALA A 116 29.35 -54.97 19.55
CA ALA A 116 29.50 -53.51 19.47
C ALA A 116 30.99 -53.04 19.40
N PRO A 117 31.38 -51.82 19.84
CA PRO A 117 31.37 -50.61 19.01
C PRO A 117 32.77 -49.97 18.85
N VAL A 118 32.97 -49.09 17.86
CA VAL A 118 34.15 -48.21 17.80
C VAL A 118 33.76 -46.76 17.47
N ALA A 119 34.32 -45.83 18.25
CA ALA A 119 34.07 -44.40 18.22
C ALA A 119 35.01 -43.65 17.23
N PRO A 120 34.82 -42.34 16.96
CA PRO A 120 35.51 -41.65 15.86
C PRO A 120 36.95 -41.23 16.22
N ALA A 121 37.79 -41.06 15.19
CA ALA A 121 39.19 -40.65 15.31
C ALA A 121 39.45 -39.28 14.61
N PRO A 122 40.48 -38.51 15.04
CA PRO A 122 40.51 -37.04 14.92
C PRO A 122 41.40 -36.49 13.77
N PRO A 123 41.46 -35.14 13.58
CA PRO A 123 42.23 -34.49 12.51
C PRO A 123 43.69 -34.15 12.88
N GLU A 124 44.37 -33.45 11.95
CA GLU A 124 45.68 -32.76 12.06
C GLU A 124 46.96 -33.62 11.83
N PRO A 125 48.12 -33.03 11.40
CA PRO A 125 48.54 -31.63 11.59
C PRO A 125 49.23 -30.86 10.43
N VAL A 126 49.47 -29.58 10.72
CA VAL A 126 50.22 -28.58 9.92
C VAL A 126 51.74 -28.76 10.07
N ARG A 127 52.53 -28.45 9.02
CA ARG A 127 53.91 -27.96 9.18
C ARG A 127 54.30 -26.91 8.12
N VAL A 128 55.24 -26.04 8.48
CA VAL A 128 55.58 -24.77 7.83
C VAL A 128 57.05 -24.76 7.38
N GLU A 129 57.34 -24.18 6.21
CA GLU A 129 58.57 -23.46 5.85
C GLU A 129 58.31 -22.70 4.53
N SER A 130 58.15 -21.37 4.51
CA SER A 130 59.14 -20.29 4.65
C SER A 130 59.94 -20.01 3.37
N GLY A 131 59.60 -18.90 2.69
CA GLY A 131 60.24 -18.41 1.47
C GLY A 131 59.93 -16.93 1.25
N SER A 132 60.90 -16.06 1.56
CA SER A 132 60.78 -14.59 1.51
C SER A 132 60.85 -14.03 0.08
N GLY A 133 60.15 -12.92 -0.23
CA GLY A 133 60.37 -12.21 -1.50
C GLY A 133 59.32 -11.16 -1.93
N ALA A 134 59.50 -9.92 -1.47
CA ALA A 134 59.09 -8.63 -2.06
C ALA A 134 58.06 -8.54 -3.22
N ALA A 135 57.04 -7.70 -3.02
CA ALA A 135 56.41 -6.89 -4.07
C ALA A 135 57.14 -5.52 -4.20
N PRO A 136 56.84 -4.65 -5.20
CA PRO A 136 56.03 -4.82 -6.42
C PRO A 136 56.84 -4.53 -7.71
N SER A 137 56.27 -4.80 -8.90
CA SER A 137 56.78 -4.19 -10.14
C SER A 137 55.68 -3.58 -10.99
N ALA A 138 55.70 -2.24 -11.09
CA ALA A 138 54.89 -1.51 -12.05
C ALA A 138 55.56 -1.57 -13.43
N ARG A 139 54.79 -1.86 -14.49
CA ARG A 139 55.16 -1.47 -15.86
C ARG A 139 54.08 -0.58 -16.47
N ARG A 140 54.41 0.71 -16.51
CA ARG A 140 53.84 1.66 -17.46
C ARG A 140 54.25 1.24 -18.88
N TRP A 141 53.32 1.28 -19.81
CA TRP A 141 53.65 1.70 -21.18
C TRP A 141 52.89 2.99 -21.51
N TRP A 142 53.56 3.87 -22.25
CA TRP A 142 53.09 5.21 -22.58
C TRP A 142 52.47 5.22 -23.98
N ALA A 143 51.57 6.19 -24.21
CA ALA A 143 51.45 7.07 -25.39
C ALA A 143 51.47 6.43 -26.82
N SER A 144 50.72 6.91 -27.81
CA SER A 144 49.92 8.14 -27.96
C SER A 144 49.06 8.05 -29.21
N GLY A 145 47.94 8.78 -29.26
CA GLY A 145 47.13 8.95 -30.46
C GLY A 145 46.15 10.12 -30.32
N ARG A 146 46.65 11.36 -30.42
CA ARG A 146 45.81 12.57 -30.41
C ARG A 146 45.42 12.94 -31.84
N THR A 147 44.13 13.10 -32.12
CA THR A 147 43.66 14.23 -32.93
C THR A 147 42.19 14.59 -32.64
N ARG A 148 41.88 15.88 -32.78
CA ARG A 148 40.53 16.47 -32.65
C ARG A 148 39.97 16.71 -34.05
N VAL A 149 38.65 16.68 -34.23
CA VAL A 149 37.93 17.45 -35.26
C VAL A 149 36.70 18.10 -34.62
N LEU A 150 36.34 19.29 -35.10
CA LEU A 150 35.31 20.19 -34.59
C LEU A 150 34.02 20.15 -35.44
N LEU A 151 32.94 20.78 -34.94
CA LEU A 151 31.96 21.66 -35.62
C LEU A 151 31.72 21.48 -37.14
N ALA A 152 30.51 21.57 -37.71
CA ALA A 152 29.16 21.89 -37.22
C ALA A 152 28.14 21.60 -38.35
N VAL A 153 26.85 21.89 -38.16
CA VAL A 153 25.97 22.67 -39.08
C VAL A 153 24.53 22.69 -38.54
N ALA A 154 23.80 23.79 -38.76
CA ALA A 154 22.41 23.97 -38.37
C ALA A 154 21.51 24.28 -39.59
N ALA A 155 20.25 23.81 -39.54
CA ALA A 155 19.09 24.28 -40.31
C ALA A 155 17.84 23.70 -39.60
N VAL A 156 17.01 24.45 -38.88
CA VAL A 156 16.08 25.53 -39.29
C VAL A 156 14.98 25.02 -40.23
N VAL A 157 13.79 24.79 -39.67
CA VAL A 157 12.50 25.23 -40.24
C VAL A 157 11.69 25.83 -39.11
N ALA A 158 11.18 27.05 -39.31
CA ALA A 158 10.31 27.74 -38.37
C ALA A 158 8.84 27.52 -38.76
N LEU A 159 7.95 27.52 -37.77
CA LEU A 159 6.53 27.81 -37.99
C LEU A 159 5.99 28.64 -36.82
N THR A 160 5.31 29.72 -37.17
CA THR A 160 5.00 30.85 -36.28
C THR A 160 3.64 30.72 -35.60
N VAL A 161 3.56 31.21 -34.36
CA VAL A 161 2.32 31.46 -33.61
C VAL A 161 1.48 32.55 -34.30
N PRO A 162 0.16 32.67 -34.03
CA PRO A 162 -0.22 33.58 -32.94
C PRO A 162 -1.39 33.09 -32.04
N THR A 163 -1.29 33.49 -30.78
CA THR A 163 -2.34 33.44 -29.76
C THR A 163 -3.50 34.40 -30.05
N ALA A 164 -4.73 34.03 -29.69
CA ALA A 164 -5.85 34.96 -29.55
C ALA A 164 -6.27 35.05 -28.08
N VAL A 165 -5.94 36.16 -27.43
CA VAL A 165 -6.51 36.58 -26.13
C VAL A 165 -7.61 37.59 -26.43
N VAL A 166 -8.80 37.39 -25.87
CA VAL A 166 -9.89 38.37 -25.89
C VAL A 166 -10.30 38.70 -24.45
N VAL A 167 -9.98 39.92 -24.02
CA VAL A 167 -10.48 40.53 -22.77
C VAL A 167 -10.88 41.97 -23.10
N GLY A 168 -12.08 42.38 -22.69
CA GLY A 168 -12.64 43.72 -22.96
C GLY A 168 -14.17 43.61 -23.11
N GLN A 169 -14.95 43.54 -22.02
CA GLN A 169 -15.42 44.69 -21.23
C GLN A 169 -16.02 45.82 -22.08
N LEU A 170 -17.35 45.82 -22.21
CA LEU A 170 -18.17 47.02 -22.33
C LEU A 170 -19.38 46.90 -21.40
N ARG A 171 -19.73 48.02 -20.74
CA ARG A 171 -20.63 48.08 -19.60
C ARG A 171 -21.74 49.11 -19.84
N GLU A 172 -22.99 48.64 -19.82
CA GLU A 172 -24.24 49.40 -19.56
C GLU A 172 -24.61 50.55 -20.55
N PRO A 173 -25.82 51.16 -20.48
CA PRO A 173 -26.98 50.91 -19.59
C PRO A 173 -28.32 50.68 -20.33
N GLY A 174 -29.40 50.39 -19.58
CA GLY A 174 -30.78 50.53 -20.11
C GLY A 174 -31.86 49.82 -19.29
N SER A 175 -32.53 50.54 -18.38
CA SER A 175 -33.71 50.06 -17.63
C SER A 175 -35.00 50.64 -18.21
N THR A 176 -36.03 49.81 -18.42
CA THR A 176 -37.44 50.20 -18.38
C THR A 176 -38.29 49.04 -17.83
N ALA A 177 -39.38 49.37 -17.12
CA ALA A 177 -40.10 48.48 -16.22
C ALA A 177 -41.51 48.08 -16.71
N ALA A 178 -42.31 47.54 -15.77
CA ALA A 178 -43.75 47.22 -15.82
C ALA A 178 -44.15 45.88 -16.49
N ALA A 179 -45.18 45.15 -16.03
CA ALA A 179 -45.92 45.16 -14.75
C ALA A 179 -46.79 43.88 -14.66
N GLY A 180 -47.26 43.50 -13.45
CA GLY A 180 -48.25 42.42 -13.29
C GLY A 180 -48.45 41.90 -11.85
N ALA A 181 -49.30 42.59 -11.07
CA ALA A 181 -49.93 42.04 -9.85
C ALA A 181 -51.26 41.33 -10.25
N SER A 182 -52.07 40.65 -9.40
CA SER A 182 -52.20 40.55 -7.93
C SER A 182 -52.63 39.10 -7.55
N ASP A 183 -53.32 38.70 -6.46
CA ASP A 183 -53.90 39.30 -5.23
C ASP A 183 -53.91 38.17 -4.15
N ALA A 184 -53.49 38.38 -2.89
CA ALA A 184 -54.23 38.88 -1.72
C ALA A 184 -55.19 37.89 -1.01
N SER A 185 -54.96 37.67 0.30
CA SER A 185 -55.99 37.36 1.31
C SER A 185 -55.50 37.72 2.73
N SER A 186 -56.42 38.20 3.57
CA SER A 186 -56.27 38.86 4.89
C SER A 186 -56.21 37.88 6.11
N GLY A 187 -55.93 38.29 7.36
CA GLY A 187 -55.93 39.65 7.96
C GLY A 187 -55.32 39.80 9.38
N ALA A 188 -55.72 40.87 10.09
CA ALA A 188 -55.10 41.52 11.29
C ALA A 188 -55.40 40.85 12.66
N GLU A 189 -54.93 41.28 13.85
CA GLU A 189 -54.20 42.48 14.37
C GLU A 189 -53.17 42.03 15.48
N GLY A 190 -52.31 42.85 16.10
CA GLY A 190 -52.09 44.30 15.97
C GLY A 190 -51.28 44.99 17.11
N LYS A 191 -50.92 46.26 16.88
CA LYS A 191 -50.46 47.36 17.79
C LYS A 191 -49.16 47.29 18.65
N GLY A 192 -48.31 48.32 18.48
CA GLY A 192 -47.32 48.86 19.44
C GLY A 192 -45.86 48.80 18.97
N ALA A 193 -45.33 49.77 18.20
CA ALA A 193 -44.72 51.06 18.64
C ALA A 193 -43.48 50.89 19.57
N ASP A 194 -42.29 51.46 19.33
CA ASP A 194 -41.86 52.43 18.29
C ASP A 194 -40.32 52.43 18.02
N THR A 195 -39.96 52.78 16.77
CA THR A 195 -38.75 53.43 16.18
C THR A 195 -37.46 53.80 16.98
N VAL A 196 -36.26 54.06 16.41
CA VAL A 196 -35.50 53.72 15.16
C VAL A 196 -34.01 54.13 15.35
N SER A 197 -33.08 53.59 14.55
CA SER A 197 -31.62 53.83 14.60
C SER A 197 -31.10 55.14 13.95
N GLU A 198 -30.02 55.73 14.52
CA GLU A 198 -28.78 56.26 13.86
C GLU A 198 -28.83 57.30 12.69
N PRO A 199 -27.69 57.88 12.20
CA PRO A 199 -26.67 58.75 12.83
C PRO A 199 -26.40 59.98 11.89
N PRO A 200 -25.18 60.41 11.44
CA PRO A 200 -23.81 60.51 12.00
C PRO A 200 -23.07 61.88 11.76
N ARG A 201 -21.85 61.99 12.33
CA ARG A 201 -20.59 62.65 11.80
C ARG A 201 -19.91 63.78 12.62
N SER A 202 -18.65 63.45 12.95
CA SER A 202 -17.47 64.12 13.54
C SER A 202 -17.00 65.44 12.82
N PRO A 203 -15.88 66.15 13.22
CA PRO A 203 -14.75 65.68 14.06
C PRO A 203 -13.97 66.70 14.96
N SER A 204 -12.98 66.12 15.67
CA SER A 204 -11.62 66.66 15.96
C SER A 204 -11.38 67.56 17.19
N ALA A 205 -10.59 67.05 18.15
CA ALA A 205 -9.26 67.57 18.55
C ALA A 205 -8.74 66.84 19.82
N SER A 206 -7.43 66.58 19.91
CA SER A 206 -6.79 65.93 21.08
C SER A 206 -5.72 66.82 21.72
N ALA A 207 -5.59 66.81 23.04
CA ALA A 207 -4.48 67.45 23.75
C ALA A 207 -4.15 66.81 25.12
N GLY A 208 -2.89 66.39 25.28
CA GLY A 208 -2.16 66.21 26.54
C GLY A 208 -2.55 65.08 27.50
N ALA A 209 -1.72 64.70 28.49
CA ALA A 209 -0.25 64.74 28.58
C ALA A 209 0.22 63.92 29.82
N SER A 210 1.34 63.19 29.68
CA SER A 210 2.36 62.89 30.69
C SER A 210 2.00 62.43 32.13
N LYS A 211 2.61 61.32 32.58
CA LYS A 211 3.76 61.36 33.53
C LYS A 211 4.47 60.00 33.72
N ARG A 212 5.78 60.09 33.95
CA ARG A 212 6.73 59.04 34.35
C ARG A 212 6.99 59.15 35.87
N PRO A 213 7.61 58.17 36.55
CA PRO A 213 9.06 58.27 36.80
C PRO A 213 9.80 56.91 36.75
N SER A 214 11.09 56.88 37.15
CA SER A 214 12.02 55.75 36.98
C SER A 214 12.86 55.47 38.23
N ALA A 215 13.27 54.20 38.41
CA ALA A 215 14.55 53.72 38.96
C ALA A 215 14.62 52.19 38.66
N SER A 216 15.63 51.59 38.02
CA SER A 216 17.10 51.54 38.23
C SER A 216 17.54 50.39 39.16
N ALA A 217 18.23 49.37 38.61
CA ALA A 217 19.40 48.69 39.22
C ALA A 217 19.89 47.47 38.39
N SER A 218 21.21 47.32 38.35
CA SER A 218 22.04 46.36 37.60
C SER A 218 22.06 44.90 38.12
N ALA A 219 22.36 43.94 37.22
CA ALA A 219 23.30 42.79 37.38
C ALA A 219 23.12 41.82 36.17
N ALA A 220 24.08 41.71 35.25
CA ALA A 220 25.27 40.85 35.28
C ALA A 220 25.00 39.37 34.88
N SER A 221 25.71 38.92 33.84
CA SER A 221 25.64 37.57 33.25
C SER A 221 26.32 36.49 34.12
N PRO A 222 26.28 35.23 33.66
CA PRO A 222 27.57 34.65 33.25
C PRO A 222 27.57 34.07 31.83
N SER A 223 28.77 33.75 31.35
CA SER A 223 29.08 33.27 30.01
C SER A 223 29.86 31.95 30.09
N ALA A 224 29.79 31.13 29.03
CA ALA A 224 30.80 30.13 28.63
C ALA A 224 31.18 28.99 29.62
N SER A 225 31.68 27.82 29.23
CA SER A 225 31.76 27.09 27.93
C SER A 225 32.31 25.68 28.21
N VAL A 226 32.02 24.70 27.33
CA VAL A 226 32.71 23.39 27.13
C VAL A 226 32.77 22.42 28.35
N ARG A 227 32.88 21.09 28.22
CA ARG A 227 33.20 20.20 27.09
C ARG A 227 32.69 18.75 27.33
N SER A 228 32.79 17.92 26.29
CA SER A 228 32.90 16.44 26.33
C SER A 228 31.62 15.59 26.41
N SER A 229 31.35 14.88 25.31
CA SER A 229 30.63 13.59 25.32
C SER A 229 31.43 12.52 26.09
N PRO A 230 30.79 11.40 26.48
CA PRO A 230 30.91 10.25 25.58
C PRO A 230 29.60 9.49 25.32
N SER A 231 29.69 8.63 24.31
CA SER A 231 28.69 7.65 23.87
C SER A 231 28.01 6.86 25.01
N ALA A 232 26.70 6.67 24.91
CA ALA A 232 25.96 5.67 25.68
C ALA A 232 24.92 4.98 24.78
N SER A 233 24.97 3.65 24.74
CA SER A 233 24.07 2.79 24.00
C SER A 233 22.62 2.92 24.51
N HIS A 234 21.67 3.21 23.64
CA HIS A 234 20.25 3.20 24.02
C HIS A 234 19.70 1.77 24.08
N THR A 235 19.87 1.15 25.25
CA THR A 235 19.09 -0.01 25.67
C THR A 235 17.60 0.35 25.63
N ALA A 236 16.77 -0.55 25.10
CA ALA A 236 15.33 -0.33 25.01
C ALA A 236 14.70 -0.11 26.40
N VAL A 237 14.19 1.10 26.66
CA VAL A 237 13.47 1.42 27.89
C VAL A 237 12.02 0.97 27.73
N ARG A 238 11.66 -0.10 28.45
CA ARG A 238 10.26 -0.53 28.62
C ARG A 238 9.53 0.50 29.51
N PRO A 239 8.41 1.10 29.08
CA PRO A 239 7.68 2.04 29.94
C PRO A 239 7.06 1.32 31.13
N GLU A 240 7.27 1.85 32.34
CA GLU A 240 6.50 1.44 33.52
C GLU A 240 5.06 1.96 33.44
N SER A 241 4.11 1.19 33.97
CA SER A 241 2.68 1.51 33.95
C SER A 241 2.32 2.62 34.94
N GLY A 242 2.64 3.88 34.60
CA GLY A 242 2.22 5.06 35.34
C GLY A 242 0.74 5.38 35.14
N LYS A 243 -0.08 5.21 36.19
CA LYS A 243 -1.48 5.71 36.22
C LYS A 243 -1.51 7.23 36.05
N GLY A 244 -2.19 7.70 35.02
CA GLY A 244 -2.41 9.13 34.74
C GLY A 244 -1.97 9.52 33.34
N GLY A 245 -2.79 9.18 32.34
CA GLY A 245 -2.50 9.42 30.92
C GLY A 245 -2.26 10.90 30.63
N LYS A 246 -1.00 11.25 30.39
CA LYS A 246 -0.60 12.51 29.75
C LYS A 246 -0.39 12.23 28.28
N GLY A 247 -1.01 13.02 27.41
CA GLY A 247 -0.94 12.87 25.95
C GLY A 247 0.47 12.53 25.45
N GLY A 248 0.56 11.51 24.60
CA GLY A 248 1.81 10.93 24.11
C GLY A 248 1.82 10.78 22.60
N PRO A 249 2.98 10.47 22.00
CA PRO A 249 3.05 10.13 20.58
C PRO A 249 2.20 8.89 20.29
N PRO A 250 1.62 8.78 19.08
CA PRO A 250 0.99 7.54 18.64
C PRO A 250 2.07 6.48 18.37
N THR A 251 1.64 5.23 18.24
CA THR A 251 2.44 4.14 17.67
C THR A 251 2.10 3.97 16.19
N VAL A 252 3.10 3.66 15.37
CA VAL A 252 2.95 3.40 13.92
C VAL A 252 3.52 2.02 13.60
N THR A 253 2.78 1.21 12.86
CA THR A 253 3.26 -0.05 12.27
C THR A 253 3.13 -0.02 10.75
N ILE A 254 4.03 -0.72 10.06
CA ILE A 254 4.10 -0.75 8.59
C ILE A 254 3.83 -2.18 8.10
N SER A 255 2.85 -2.33 7.22
CA SER A 255 2.50 -3.59 6.53
C SER A 255 2.92 -3.56 5.06
N SER A 256 2.91 -4.72 4.40
CA SER A 256 2.75 -4.76 2.93
C SER A 256 1.26 -4.53 2.62
N TYR A 257 0.95 -3.56 1.77
CA TYR A 257 -0.39 -3.35 1.25
C TYR A 257 -0.87 -4.55 0.41
N ASN A 258 -2.16 -4.90 0.47
CA ASN A 258 -2.66 -6.21 -0.01
C ASN A 258 -4.06 -6.17 -0.69
N TRP A 259 -4.56 -5.01 -1.10
CA TRP A 259 -5.96 -4.91 -1.59
C TRP A 259 -6.14 -5.17 -3.10
N GLU A 260 -5.10 -4.99 -3.92
CA GLU A 260 -5.18 -5.19 -5.38
C GLU A 260 -4.70 -6.56 -5.89
N GLU A 261 -4.20 -7.42 -4.98
CA GLU A 261 -3.17 -8.43 -5.28
C GLU A 261 -1.82 -7.72 -5.66
N PRO A 262 -0.65 -8.37 -5.56
CA PRO A 262 0.65 -7.67 -5.57
C PRO A 262 1.15 -7.29 -6.98
N CYS A 263 0.23 -6.97 -7.89
CA CYS A 263 0.56 -6.49 -9.21
C CYS A 263 1.07 -5.04 -9.18
N GLY A 264 1.93 -4.69 -10.14
CA GLY A 264 2.64 -3.40 -10.14
C GLY A 264 3.71 -3.27 -9.05
N GLN A 265 3.76 -4.16 -8.06
CA GLN A 265 4.81 -4.21 -7.06
C GLN A 265 6.01 -5.01 -7.58
N PHE A 266 7.16 -4.34 -7.69
CA PHE A 266 8.42 -4.97 -8.08
C PHE A 266 9.46 -4.89 -6.96
N PHE A 267 10.37 -5.87 -6.93
CA PHE A 267 11.62 -5.76 -6.19
C PHE A 267 12.83 -5.88 -7.12
N LEU A 268 13.79 -4.99 -6.93
CA LEU A 268 15.07 -5.01 -7.61
C LEU A 268 16.03 -5.95 -6.87
N LEU A 269 16.41 -7.07 -7.51
CA LEU A 269 17.29 -8.08 -6.93
C LEU A 269 18.60 -8.22 -7.72
N ASP A 270 19.71 -8.32 -7.01
CA ASP A 270 21.03 -8.63 -7.58
C ASP A 270 21.25 -10.16 -7.57
N ARG A 271 20.43 -10.86 -8.36
CA ARG A 271 20.36 -12.33 -8.40
C ARG A 271 20.08 -12.81 -9.82
N ASP A 272 20.59 -14.00 -10.15
CA ASP A 272 20.19 -14.71 -11.36
C ASP A 272 18.73 -15.19 -11.21
N PRO A 273 17.83 -14.95 -12.20
CA PRO A 273 16.43 -15.34 -12.13
C PRO A 273 16.20 -16.83 -11.83
N ALA A 274 17.08 -17.73 -12.29
CA ALA A 274 16.98 -19.16 -12.00
C ALA A 274 17.31 -19.51 -10.53
N THR A 275 17.83 -18.55 -9.75
CA THR A 275 18.16 -18.70 -8.32
C THR A 275 17.24 -17.92 -7.39
N VAL A 276 16.34 -17.08 -7.93
CA VAL A 276 15.36 -16.35 -7.14
C VAL A 276 14.21 -17.31 -6.77
N PRO A 277 13.88 -17.49 -5.48
CA PRO A 277 12.77 -18.35 -5.08
C PRO A 277 11.42 -17.81 -5.62
N PRO A 278 10.35 -18.62 -5.64
CA PRO A 278 9.01 -18.13 -5.97
C PRO A 278 8.63 -16.90 -5.13
N PRO A 279 7.79 -15.99 -5.66
CA PRO A 279 7.28 -14.85 -4.91
C PRO A 279 6.50 -15.35 -3.68
N ALA A 280 6.67 -14.67 -2.55
CA ALA A 280 5.90 -14.95 -1.35
C ALA A 280 4.45 -14.46 -1.51
N PRO A 281 3.48 -15.02 -0.76
CA PRO A 281 2.16 -14.42 -0.61
C PRO A 281 2.28 -12.97 -0.13
N PRO A 282 1.33 -12.07 -0.44
CA PRO A 282 1.49 -10.62 -0.26
C PRO A 282 1.91 -10.19 1.15
N ALA A 283 1.31 -10.78 2.18
CA ALA A 283 1.66 -10.52 3.58
C ALA A 283 3.14 -10.83 3.91
N GLY A 284 3.77 -11.76 3.19
CA GLY A 284 5.17 -12.15 3.32
C GLY A 284 6.14 -11.41 2.40
N THR A 285 5.65 -10.66 1.41
CA THR A 285 6.45 -10.03 0.33
C THR A 285 7.60 -9.16 0.85
N ARG A 286 7.35 -8.25 1.82
CA ARG A 286 8.41 -7.45 2.45
C ARG A 286 9.44 -8.29 3.21
N GLY A 287 9.03 -9.42 3.79
CA GLY A 287 9.96 -10.37 4.45
C GLY A 287 10.86 -11.09 3.45
N TRP A 288 10.27 -11.59 2.37
CA TRP A 288 10.95 -12.22 1.24
C TRP A 288 11.98 -11.28 0.60
N ALA A 289 11.58 -10.04 0.30
CA ALA A 289 12.48 -9.04 -0.29
C ALA A 289 13.68 -8.73 0.62
N ARG A 290 13.44 -8.52 1.92
CA ARG A 290 14.53 -8.28 2.90
C ARG A 290 15.48 -9.48 3.01
N ALA A 291 14.98 -10.71 2.96
CA ALA A 291 15.81 -11.92 3.00
C ALA A 291 16.72 -12.06 1.77
N LEU A 292 16.28 -11.57 0.61
CA LEU A 292 17.04 -11.57 -0.64
C LEU A 292 17.92 -10.32 -0.83
N GLY A 293 17.78 -9.30 0.03
CA GLY A 293 18.48 -8.01 -0.09
C GLY A 293 17.86 -7.07 -1.13
N GLY A 294 16.58 -7.25 -1.44
CA GLY A 294 15.85 -6.48 -2.45
C GLY A 294 15.56 -5.04 -2.04
N VAL A 295 15.29 -4.22 -3.07
CA VAL A 295 14.91 -2.81 -2.97
C VAL A 295 13.57 -2.64 -3.68
N ASP A 296 12.62 -1.91 -3.10
CA ASP A 296 11.31 -1.66 -3.73
C ASP A 296 11.50 -0.95 -5.08
N GLY A 297 10.83 -1.44 -6.12
CA GLY A 297 11.10 -1.10 -7.53
C GLY A 297 9.97 -0.32 -8.19
N GLY A 298 10.26 0.89 -8.66
CA GLY A 298 9.32 1.73 -9.41
C GLY A 298 8.21 2.28 -8.51
N ALA A 299 7.15 1.50 -8.30
CA ALA A 299 6.07 1.82 -7.38
C ALA A 299 6.15 0.92 -6.13
N MET A 300 5.95 1.53 -4.96
CA MET A 300 5.89 0.86 -3.67
C MET A 300 4.60 1.26 -2.95
N ARG A 301 3.85 0.24 -2.53
CA ARG A 301 2.61 0.42 -1.75
C ARG A 301 2.87 0.13 -0.28
N LEU A 302 2.57 1.10 0.57
CA LEU A 302 2.74 1.01 2.02
C LEU A 302 1.40 1.18 2.72
N GLU A 303 1.14 0.31 3.70
CA GLU A 303 0.05 0.48 4.65
C GLU A 303 0.66 0.91 5.99
N LEU A 304 0.24 2.05 6.53
CA LEU A 304 0.67 2.59 7.82
C LEU A 304 -0.52 2.59 8.79
N THR A 305 -0.52 1.66 9.74
CA THR A 305 -1.49 1.66 10.84
C THR A 305 -1.01 2.58 11.95
N VAL A 306 -1.84 3.53 12.38
CA VAL A 306 -1.54 4.49 13.44
C VAL A 306 -2.55 4.36 14.57
N GLN A 307 -2.06 4.16 15.79
CA GLN A 307 -2.87 3.97 17.00
C GLN A 307 -2.39 4.88 18.13
N GLY A 308 -3.32 5.44 18.90
CA GLY A 308 -3.00 6.18 20.12
C GLY A 308 -2.69 5.23 21.28
N THR A 309 -1.75 5.59 22.16
CA THR A 309 -1.38 4.73 23.30
C THR A 309 -2.37 4.77 24.48
N SER A 310 -3.51 5.46 24.33
CA SER A 310 -4.55 5.63 25.36
C SER A 310 -5.85 6.18 24.76
N GLU A 311 -6.93 6.17 25.53
CA GLU A 311 -8.23 6.74 25.12
C GLU A 311 -8.19 8.26 24.91
N GLN A 312 -7.13 8.95 25.36
CA GLN A 312 -6.92 10.35 25.02
C GLN A 312 -6.60 10.48 23.52
N ALA A 313 -7.43 11.25 22.81
CA ALA A 313 -7.24 11.53 21.40
C ALA A 313 -5.84 12.10 21.10
N VAL A 314 -5.25 11.57 20.02
CA VAL A 314 -4.11 12.16 19.33
C VAL A 314 -4.64 12.67 17.99
N VAL A 315 -4.43 13.95 17.70
CA VAL A 315 -4.70 14.53 16.37
C VAL A 315 -3.43 14.39 15.55
N LEU A 316 -3.56 13.80 14.37
CA LEU A 316 -2.50 13.68 13.38
C LEU A 316 -2.64 14.87 12.43
N THR A 317 -1.65 15.75 12.40
CA THR A 317 -1.75 17.06 11.73
C THR A 317 -1.28 17.02 10.29
N ALA A 318 -0.23 16.25 10.00
CA ALA A 318 0.33 16.04 8.68
C ALA A 318 1.25 14.81 8.68
N LEU A 319 1.49 14.23 7.50
CA LEU A 319 2.51 13.21 7.28
C LEU A 319 3.45 13.70 6.16
N HIS A 320 4.74 13.82 6.46
CA HIS A 320 5.73 14.40 5.55
C HIS A 320 6.72 13.35 5.04
N VAL A 321 7.09 13.50 3.77
CA VAL A 321 8.12 12.68 3.12
C VAL A 321 9.47 13.40 3.22
N ARG A 322 10.49 12.68 3.68
CA ARG A 322 11.85 13.20 3.89
C ARG A 322 12.87 12.41 3.09
N VAL A 323 13.32 12.98 1.97
CA VAL A 323 14.39 12.41 1.15
C VAL A 323 15.75 12.67 1.79
N LEU A 324 16.52 11.59 1.99
CA LEU A 324 17.89 11.64 2.51
C LEU A 324 18.94 11.70 1.39
N SER A 325 18.69 11.00 0.28
CA SER A 325 19.57 11.02 -0.89
C SER A 325 18.85 10.55 -2.14
N ARG A 326 19.19 11.17 -3.29
CA ARG A 326 18.89 10.66 -4.64
C ARG A 326 20.18 10.26 -5.34
N ARG A 327 20.16 9.15 -6.07
CA ARG A 327 21.27 8.62 -6.87
C ARG A 327 20.75 8.17 -8.24
N ALA A 328 21.67 7.84 -9.15
CA ALA A 328 21.30 7.15 -10.38
C ALA A 328 20.59 5.82 -10.04
N PRO A 329 19.52 5.42 -10.76
CA PRO A 329 18.80 4.18 -10.50
C PRO A 329 19.70 2.95 -10.47
N LEU A 330 19.31 1.99 -9.65
CA LEU A 330 19.90 0.66 -9.60
C LEU A 330 19.89 -0.03 -10.97
N ARG A 331 20.79 -0.99 -11.18
CA ARG A 331 20.97 -1.73 -12.45
C ARG A 331 20.44 -3.16 -12.43
N GLN A 332 20.03 -3.61 -11.26
CA GLN A 332 19.38 -4.89 -10.99
C GLN A 332 18.16 -5.14 -11.89
N ALA A 333 17.81 -6.40 -12.07
CA ALA A 333 16.55 -6.80 -12.68
C ALA A 333 15.38 -6.59 -11.70
N ALA A 334 14.20 -6.30 -12.24
CA ALA A 334 12.97 -6.12 -11.49
C ALA A 334 12.15 -7.41 -11.50
N PHE A 335 11.73 -7.87 -10.33
CA PHE A 335 10.94 -9.10 -10.14
C PHE A 335 9.54 -8.70 -9.67
N SER A 336 8.52 -9.01 -10.48
CA SER A 336 7.11 -8.76 -10.17
C SER A 336 6.65 -9.68 -9.04
N MET A 337 5.91 -9.14 -8.08
CA MET A 337 5.37 -9.95 -6.98
C MET A 337 3.98 -10.53 -7.26
N GLY A 338 3.30 -10.07 -8.32
CA GLY A 338 1.95 -10.49 -8.67
C GLY A 338 1.68 -10.50 -10.17
N ASP A 339 0.90 -11.50 -10.59
CA ASP A 339 0.48 -11.73 -11.97
C ASP A 339 -1.06 -11.64 -12.06
N GLY A 340 -1.58 -10.42 -11.86
CA GLY A 340 -3.01 -10.11 -11.93
C GLY A 340 -3.39 -8.90 -11.08
N CYS A 341 -4.11 -7.94 -11.67
CA CYS A 341 -4.84 -6.90 -10.95
C CYS A 341 -6.33 -7.13 -11.18
N GLY A 342 -7.16 -7.19 -10.13
CA GLY A 342 -8.56 -7.56 -10.34
C GLY A 342 -9.52 -7.46 -9.16
N SER A 343 -9.15 -6.80 -8.06
CA SER A 343 -10.04 -6.68 -6.88
C SER A 343 -11.29 -5.82 -7.15
N GLY A 344 -11.19 -4.82 -8.04
CA GLY A 344 -12.23 -3.79 -8.22
C GLY A 344 -12.46 -2.95 -6.95
N ILE A 345 -11.51 -2.99 -6.01
CA ILE A 345 -11.50 -2.25 -4.76
C ILE A 345 -10.10 -1.66 -4.59
N GLU A 346 -10.04 -0.34 -4.67
CA GLU A 346 -8.89 0.51 -4.44
C GLU A 346 -9.31 1.43 -3.26
N PRO A 347 -8.81 1.24 -2.04
CA PRO A 347 -9.10 2.15 -0.94
C PRO A 347 -8.57 3.57 -1.25
N GLN A 348 -9.03 4.54 -0.47
CA GLN A 348 -8.48 5.88 -0.53
C GLN A 348 -6.98 5.84 -0.14
N SER A 349 -6.11 6.34 -1.01
CA SER A 349 -4.66 6.37 -0.78
C SER A 349 -4.09 7.79 -0.78
N PHE A 350 -2.77 7.87 -0.62
CA PHE A 350 -1.98 9.07 -0.78
C PHE A 350 -0.84 8.84 -1.77
N ASP A 351 -0.85 9.57 -2.88
CA ASP A 351 0.23 9.56 -3.87
C ASP A 351 1.48 10.32 -3.36
N VAL A 352 2.65 9.78 -3.66
CA VAL A 352 3.97 10.37 -3.38
C VAL A 352 4.91 10.19 -4.57
N ASP A 353 5.13 11.27 -5.30
CA ASP A 353 6.21 11.40 -6.28
C ASP A 353 7.57 11.62 -5.57
N LEU A 354 8.46 10.63 -5.61
CA LEU A 354 9.83 10.74 -5.07
C LEU A 354 10.83 11.42 -6.01
N ASP A 355 10.43 11.83 -7.22
CA ASP A 355 11.22 12.62 -8.16
C ASP A 355 11.00 14.15 -8.00
N ASP A 356 9.86 14.63 -7.49
CA ASP A 356 9.68 16.06 -7.14
C ASP A 356 10.79 16.51 -6.17
N SER A 357 11.42 17.65 -6.43
CA SER A 357 12.30 18.37 -5.49
C SER A 357 11.88 18.38 -4.01
N ARG A 358 10.58 18.37 -3.70
CA ARG A 358 10.00 18.34 -2.35
C ARG A 358 8.76 17.44 -2.35
N PRO A 359 8.92 16.11 -2.23
CA PRO A 359 7.80 15.17 -2.28
C PRO A 359 6.72 15.55 -1.26
N ALA A 360 5.51 15.76 -1.78
CA ALA A 360 4.32 16.03 -1.00
C ALA A 360 3.46 14.76 -0.92
N LEU A 361 2.59 14.73 0.07
CA LEU A 361 1.58 13.68 0.23
C LEU A 361 0.28 14.19 -0.40
N THR A 362 -0.24 13.51 -1.43
CA THR A 362 -1.41 13.98 -2.18
C THR A 362 -2.58 13.00 -2.01
N PRO A 363 -3.71 13.38 -1.38
CA PRO A 363 -4.82 12.46 -1.17
C PRO A 363 -5.51 12.10 -2.49
N VAL A 364 -5.66 10.80 -2.75
CA VAL A 364 -6.30 10.24 -3.95
C VAL A 364 -7.61 9.56 -3.55
N ALA A 365 -8.65 9.74 -4.36
CA ALA A 365 -9.95 9.11 -4.11
C ALA A 365 -9.88 7.61 -4.46
N GLY A 366 -10.41 6.76 -3.59
CA GLY A 366 -10.52 5.33 -3.85
C GLY A 366 -11.74 4.97 -4.69
N GLN A 367 -11.85 3.69 -5.06
CA GLN A 367 -12.93 3.11 -5.83
C GLN A 367 -13.37 1.78 -5.20
N GLN A 368 -14.66 1.59 -4.93
CA GLN A 368 -15.23 0.34 -4.41
C GLN A 368 -16.34 -0.15 -5.35
N GLY A 369 -15.97 -0.96 -6.34
CA GLY A 369 -16.86 -1.33 -7.44
C GLY A 369 -17.21 -0.10 -8.28
N ASP A 370 -18.48 0.31 -8.26
CA ASP A 370 -18.96 1.51 -8.97
C ASP A 370 -18.97 2.78 -8.08
N GLU A 371 -18.67 2.66 -6.78
CA GLU A 371 -18.72 3.75 -5.79
C GLU A 371 -17.34 4.41 -5.60
N VAL A 372 -17.25 5.73 -5.66
CA VAL A 372 -16.01 6.48 -5.38
C VAL A 372 -15.90 6.74 -3.88
N VAL A 373 -14.80 6.31 -3.26
CA VAL A 373 -14.44 6.63 -1.87
C VAL A 373 -13.75 8.00 -1.86
N PRO A 374 -14.35 9.05 -1.25
CA PRO A 374 -13.81 10.41 -1.35
C PRO A 374 -12.41 10.55 -0.75
N ALA A 375 -11.55 11.33 -1.42
CA ALA A 375 -10.24 11.73 -0.90
C ALA A 375 -10.38 12.58 0.39
N LYS A 376 -9.93 12.06 1.53
CA LYS A 376 -9.81 12.77 2.81
C LYS A 376 -8.35 13.12 3.07
N ASP A 377 -8.07 14.41 3.23
CA ASP A 377 -6.76 14.89 3.66
C ASP A 377 -6.66 15.01 5.20
N PHE A 378 -5.46 15.28 5.70
CA PHE A 378 -5.21 15.62 7.09
C PHE A 378 -5.99 16.87 7.54
N PRO A 379 -6.41 16.96 8.82
CA PRO A 379 -6.01 16.12 9.95
C PRO A 379 -6.87 14.88 10.20
N PHE A 380 -6.27 13.88 10.85
CA PHE A 380 -6.91 12.65 11.31
C PHE A 380 -6.88 12.54 12.84
N ARG A 381 -7.58 11.56 13.43
CA ARG A 381 -7.65 11.36 14.88
C ARG A 381 -7.53 9.88 15.23
N VAL A 382 -6.71 9.58 16.25
CA VAL A 382 -6.54 8.22 16.78
C VAL A 382 -6.64 8.18 18.31
N SER A 383 -6.90 7.01 18.88
CA SER A 383 -6.85 6.67 20.30
C SER A 383 -6.38 5.21 20.46
N SER A 384 -6.45 4.63 21.66
CA SER A 384 -6.27 3.16 21.82
C SER A 384 -7.42 2.33 21.23
N SER A 385 -8.60 2.93 21.06
CA SER A 385 -9.83 2.31 20.55
C SER A 385 -10.18 2.72 19.11
N ASP A 386 -9.54 3.76 18.59
CA ASP A 386 -9.78 4.39 17.28
C ASP A 386 -8.47 4.41 16.49
N VAL A 387 -8.40 3.65 15.40
CA VAL A 387 -7.18 3.37 14.64
C VAL A 387 -7.37 3.86 13.21
N GLU A 388 -6.43 4.66 12.73
CA GLU A 388 -6.42 5.14 11.34
C GLU A 388 -5.39 4.31 10.54
N VAL A 389 -5.72 3.96 9.31
CA VAL A 389 -4.85 3.27 8.36
C VAL A 389 -4.61 4.21 7.18
N PHE A 390 -3.34 4.42 6.84
CA PHE A 390 -2.94 5.24 5.71
C PHE A 390 -2.30 4.38 4.64
N ASP A 391 -2.93 4.37 3.47
CA ASP A 391 -2.42 3.71 2.28
C ASP A 391 -1.63 4.72 1.43
N LEU A 392 -0.37 4.40 1.12
CA LEU A 392 0.53 5.28 0.37
C LEU A 392 1.01 4.59 -0.90
N ASP A 393 0.77 5.23 -2.04
CA ASP A 393 1.29 4.86 -3.35
C ASP A 393 2.53 5.73 -3.63
N VAL A 394 3.72 5.13 -3.51
CA VAL A 394 4.99 5.86 -3.56
C VAL A 394 5.78 5.45 -4.79
N HIS A 395 6.06 6.38 -5.71
CA HIS A 395 6.65 6.08 -7.01
C HIS A 395 7.95 6.84 -7.30
N VAL A 396 8.76 6.28 -8.19
CA VAL A 396 10.00 6.87 -8.72
C VAL A 396 10.30 6.36 -10.12
N GLU A 397 10.47 7.28 -11.06
CA GLU A 397 10.86 7.04 -12.46
C GLU A 397 12.35 7.30 -12.70
N GLY A 398 12.93 8.29 -12.01
CA GLY A 398 14.24 8.86 -12.36
C GLY A 398 15.44 8.40 -11.51
N HIS A 399 15.23 7.92 -10.29
CA HIS A 399 16.29 7.81 -9.28
C HIS A 399 16.32 6.50 -8.45
N ASP A 400 17.41 6.30 -7.71
CA ASP A 400 17.49 5.49 -6.49
C ASP A 400 17.39 6.44 -5.29
N VAL A 401 16.31 6.34 -4.52
CA VAL A 401 15.94 7.29 -3.46
C VAL A 401 15.97 6.59 -2.11
N SER A 402 16.69 7.16 -1.15
CA SER A 402 16.65 6.76 0.27
C SER A 402 15.90 7.83 1.06
N TRP A 403 14.90 7.44 1.86
CA TRP A 403 13.94 8.38 2.44
C TRP A 403 13.24 7.83 3.69
N TYR A 404 12.54 8.67 4.44
CA TYR A 404 11.73 8.30 5.60
C TYR A 404 10.49 9.20 5.74
N LEU A 405 9.59 8.84 6.64
CA LEU A 405 8.36 9.60 6.91
C LEU A 405 8.45 10.32 8.25
N GLU A 406 7.81 11.48 8.38
CA GLU A 406 7.62 12.18 9.65
C GLU A 406 6.13 12.48 9.87
N LEU A 407 5.55 11.88 10.89
CA LEU A 407 4.16 12.10 11.30
C LEU A 407 4.11 13.24 12.33
N GLU A 408 3.49 14.37 11.98
CA GLU A 408 3.20 15.45 12.92
C GLU A 408 1.95 15.08 13.75
N TRP A 409 2.06 15.18 15.07
CA TRP A 409 0.98 14.82 15.99
C TRP A 409 0.82 15.84 17.12
N SER A 410 -0.38 15.90 17.68
CA SER A 410 -0.68 16.65 18.90
C SER A 410 -1.60 15.87 19.83
N SER A 411 -1.35 15.93 21.14
CA SER A 411 -2.22 15.33 22.16
C SER A 411 -2.01 16.00 23.52
N GLY A 412 -3.10 16.35 24.21
CA GLY A 412 -3.05 16.84 25.60
C GLY A 412 -2.18 18.09 25.82
N GLY A 413 -2.10 18.98 24.82
CA GLY A 413 -1.25 20.18 24.87
C GLY A 413 0.22 19.96 24.52
N ARG A 414 0.61 18.74 24.14
CA ARG A 414 1.91 18.44 23.51
C ARG A 414 1.76 18.33 22.01
N THR A 415 2.85 18.65 21.31
CA THR A 415 3.04 18.39 19.87
C THR A 415 4.36 17.65 19.65
N GLY A 416 4.55 17.08 18.48
CA GLY A 416 5.84 16.51 18.08
C GLY A 416 5.85 15.92 16.66
N MET A 417 7.05 15.59 16.19
CA MET A 417 7.27 14.82 14.97
C MET A 417 7.68 13.40 15.36
N LEU A 418 7.02 12.40 14.80
CA LEU A 418 7.37 10.99 14.96
C LEU A 418 7.99 10.48 13.65
N PRO A 419 9.31 10.21 13.60
CA PRO A 419 9.93 9.65 12.42
C PRO A 419 9.57 8.16 12.29
N VAL A 420 9.13 7.76 11.10
CA VAL A 420 8.69 6.41 10.75
C VAL A 420 9.69 5.81 9.76
N TYR A 421 10.22 4.65 10.14
CA TYR A 421 11.30 3.92 9.46
C TYR A 421 10.91 2.46 9.26
N ASP A 422 11.39 1.84 8.18
CA ASP A 422 11.19 0.42 7.98
C ASP A 422 12.23 -0.41 8.77
N GLY A 423 11.78 -1.08 9.83
CA GLY A 423 12.67 -1.89 10.69
C GLY A 423 13.84 -1.11 11.28
N GLY A 424 13.67 0.20 11.52
CA GLY A 424 14.72 1.11 11.99
C GLY A 424 15.68 1.61 10.90
N LYS A 425 15.38 1.38 9.62
CA LYS A 425 16.15 1.91 8.48
C LYS A 425 15.28 2.84 7.62
N PRO A 426 15.87 3.82 6.91
CA PRO A 426 15.18 4.53 5.85
C PRO A 426 14.64 3.55 4.79
N PHE A 427 13.48 3.87 4.23
CA PHE A 427 12.98 3.23 3.03
C PHE A 427 13.95 3.49 1.87
N ARG A 428 13.95 2.58 0.90
CA ARG A 428 14.71 2.73 -0.34
C ARG A 428 13.85 2.26 -1.50
N THR A 429 13.65 3.14 -2.47
CA THR A 429 12.86 2.88 -3.67
C THR A 429 13.70 3.30 -4.87
N SER A 430 13.78 2.46 -5.90
CA SER A 430 14.56 2.76 -7.11
C SER A 430 13.75 2.47 -8.36
N SER A 431 13.91 3.32 -9.37
CA SER A 431 13.28 3.14 -10.67
C SER A 431 13.65 1.80 -11.32
N ILE A 432 12.66 1.18 -11.96
CA ILE A 432 12.78 -0.02 -12.81
C ILE A 432 12.92 0.34 -14.31
N ALA A 433 12.86 1.62 -14.66
CA ALA A 433 12.81 2.06 -16.05
C ALA A 433 14.01 1.58 -16.87
N GLY A 434 13.73 0.81 -17.94
CA GLY A 434 14.76 0.20 -18.78
C GLY A 434 15.57 -0.90 -18.09
N ARG A 435 14.96 -1.67 -17.18
CA ARG A 435 15.53 -2.90 -16.62
C ARG A 435 14.85 -4.14 -17.21
N PRO A 436 15.51 -5.31 -17.18
CA PRO A 436 14.82 -6.57 -17.36
C PRO A 436 13.75 -6.74 -16.28
N GLU A 437 12.49 -6.84 -16.69
CA GLU A 437 11.38 -7.26 -15.83
C GLU A 437 11.24 -8.78 -15.92
N TYR A 438 11.01 -9.42 -14.78
CA TYR A 438 10.70 -10.84 -14.65
C TYR A 438 9.37 -11.02 -13.91
N TYR A 439 8.61 -12.01 -14.35
CA TYR A 439 7.34 -12.41 -13.76
C TYR A 439 7.35 -13.92 -13.47
N TYR A 440 6.52 -14.41 -12.56
CA TYR A 440 6.65 -15.79 -12.07
C TYR A 440 5.62 -16.72 -12.70
N ARG A 441 6.10 -17.57 -13.61
CA ARG A 441 5.28 -18.60 -14.24
C ARG A 441 4.97 -19.71 -13.24
N TYR A 442 3.80 -19.66 -12.61
CA TYR A 442 3.36 -20.69 -11.66
C TYR A 442 3.16 -22.08 -12.29
N ASP A 443 2.91 -22.16 -13.60
CA ASP A 443 2.74 -23.40 -14.35
C ASP A 443 4.06 -24.13 -14.62
N THR A 444 5.14 -23.39 -14.87
CA THR A 444 6.49 -23.95 -15.13
C THR A 444 7.46 -23.76 -13.96
N SER A 445 7.05 -23.04 -12.92
CA SER A 445 7.84 -22.67 -11.73
C SER A 445 9.18 -21.97 -12.03
N VAL A 446 9.16 -21.01 -12.95
CA VAL A 446 10.33 -20.20 -13.31
C VAL A 446 10.02 -18.71 -13.37
N TRP A 447 11.04 -17.89 -13.13
CA TRP A 447 11.03 -16.47 -13.47
C TRP A 447 11.26 -16.30 -14.97
N GLU A 448 10.21 -15.95 -15.71
CA GLU A 448 10.28 -15.65 -17.13
C GLU A 448 10.47 -14.14 -17.35
N LYS A 449 11.27 -13.77 -18.35
CA LYS A 449 11.48 -12.37 -18.70
C LYS A 449 10.27 -11.85 -19.48
N ARG A 450 9.81 -10.65 -19.15
CA ARG A 450 8.77 -9.92 -19.89
C ARG A 450 9.27 -9.36 -21.24
#